data_AF-A0A553EWW9-F1
#
_entry.id   AF-A0A553EWW9-F1
#
_cell.length_a   1.000
_cell.length_b   1.000
_cell.length_c   1.000
_cell.angle_alpha   90.00
_cell.angle_beta   90.00
_cell.angle_gamma   90.00
#
_symmetry.space_group_name_H-M   'P 1'
#
loop_
_entity.id
_entity.type
_entity.pdbx_description
1 polymer ?
#
loop_
_entity_poly.entity_id
_entity_poly.type
_entity_poly.pdbx_seq_one_letter_code
_entity_poly.pdbx_strand_id
1 'polypeptide(L)'
;MRWIILSFFYLIFSNVAFSGEIVLSGAYQGRDIFVQNPYNRAASGFCTQAVFVNDRLVLESPKVSAFKIDLSYLRTNDLVVIRIEHLEGCRPTIINPQVLHPVDNFQFLSAEVDHNSIRWATSGEKESGQFAIEQEQENAEWTIIDRVVAKEELQGSQYAVSTQHHKGENKYRVMYETDEGFQAYSLELYYTQTDTLITFRPQIVTSQITLSDSANYQVFDFQGKVIKKGVGREIFLSDLKPGEYYLEIQNRKEKFIKR
;
A
#
# COMPACT_ATOMS: atom_id res chain seq x y z
N MET A 1 31.96 64.14 -14.41
CA MET A 1 30.66 63.84 -15.05
C MET A 1 30.45 62.34 -15.01
N ARG A 2 29.44 61.90 -14.26
CA ARG A 2 29.01 60.51 -14.07
C ARG A 2 28.21 60.07 -15.29
N TRP A 3 28.55 58.94 -15.91
CA TRP A 3 27.68 58.26 -16.86
C TRP A 3 27.29 56.91 -16.25
N ILE A 4 26.04 56.84 -15.80
CA ILE A 4 25.41 55.62 -15.27
C ILE A 4 24.91 54.86 -16.50
N ILE A 5 25.50 53.69 -16.76
CA ILE A 5 25.02 52.75 -17.78
C ILE A 5 23.90 51.93 -17.12
N LEU A 6 22.65 52.26 -17.42
CA LEU A 6 21.48 51.44 -17.09
C LEU A 6 21.42 50.29 -18.11
N SER A 7 21.84 49.10 -17.69
CA SER A 7 21.60 47.84 -18.42
C SER A 7 20.17 47.39 -18.15
N PHE A 8 19.31 47.45 -19.16
CA PHE A 8 17.92 47.00 -19.12
C PHE A 8 17.89 45.48 -19.32
N PHE A 9 17.79 44.74 -18.22
CA PHE A 9 17.66 43.28 -18.22
C PHE A 9 16.21 42.91 -18.61
N TYR A 10 15.97 42.62 -19.88
CA TYR A 10 14.68 42.16 -20.39
C TYR A 10 14.48 40.69 -20.00
N LEU A 11 13.89 40.43 -18.84
CA LEU A 11 13.41 39.11 -18.43
C LEU A 11 12.26 38.70 -19.35
N ILE A 12 12.55 37.82 -20.31
CA ILE A 12 11.54 37.12 -21.10
C ILE A 12 10.81 36.18 -20.14
N PHE A 13 9.65 36.61 -19.62
CA PHE A 13 8.69 35.71 -19.01
C PHE A 13 8.09 34.85 -20.12
N SER A 14 8.62 33.64 -20.30
CA SER A 14 7.93 32.58 -21.04
C SER A 14 6.66 32.24 -20.26
N ASN A 15 5.52 32.71 -20.76
CA ASN A 15 4.23 32.19 -20.31
C ASN A 15 4.18 30.72 -20.73
N VAL A 16 4.43 29.83 -19.78
CA VAL A 16 4.14 28.42 -19.95
C VAL A 16 2.61 28.33 -19.97
N ALA A 17 2.02 28.14 -21.15
CA ALA A 17 0.61 27.83 -21.24
C ALA A 17 0.40 26.48 -20.55
N PHE A 18 -0.33 26.47 -19.44
CA PHE A 18 -0.69 25.23 -18.76
C PHE A 18 -1.75 24.52 -19.61
N SER A 19 -1.42 23.34 -20.14
CA SER A 19 -2.37 22.46 -20.83
C SER A 19 -3.05 21.55 -19.81
N GLY A 20 -4.37 21.39 -19.94
CA GLY A 20 -5.12 20.35 -19.23
C GLY A 20 -5.06 19.02 -19.98
N GLU A 21 -5.33 17.92 -19.28
CA GLU A 21 -5.32 16.57 -19.84
C GLU A 21 -6.57 15.80 -19.40
N ILE A 22 -7.16 15.05 -20.34
CA ILE A 22 -8.21 14.06 -20.08
C ILE A 22 -7.68 12.69 -20.49
N VAL A 23 -7.72 11.73 -19.57
CA VAL A 23 -7.33 10.34 -19.82
C VAL A 23 -8.55 9.43 -19.71
N LEU A 24 -8.72 8.55 -20.69
CA LEU A 24 -9.73 7.48 -20.70
C LEU A 24 -9.05 6.16 -21.06
N SER A 25 -9.29 5.10 -20.30
CA SER A 25 -8.73 3.78 -20.59
C SER A 25 -9.77 2.68 -20.50
N GLY A 26 -9.64 1.64 -21.32
CA GLY A 26 -10.49 0.46 -21.25
C GLY A 26 -10.30 -0.50 -22.43
N ALA A 27 -11.08 -1.58 -22.44
CA ALA A 27 -11.10 -2.58 -23.50
C ALA A 27 -12.04 -2.14 -24.63
N TYR A 28 -11.51 -2.11 -25.85
CA TYR A 28 -12.26 -1.67 -27.03
C TYR A 28 -13.43 -2.60 -27.36
N GLN A 29 -14.65 -2.05 -27.48
CA GLN A 29 -15.86 -2.82 -27.79
C GLN A 29 -16.34 -2.66 -29.25
N GLY A 30 -15.43 -2.35 -30.18
CA GLY A 30 -15.77 -2.28 -31.61
C GLY A 30 -16.46 -0.98 -32.05
N ARG A 31 -16.43 0.08 -31.25
CA ARG A 31 -17.03 1.39 -31.59
C ARG A 31 -16.07 2.55 -31.31
N ASP A 32 -15.99 3.47 -32.26
CA ASP A 32 -15.19 4.70 -32.15
C ASP A 32 -15.69 5.65 -31.04
N ILE A 33 -14.82 6.55 -30.60
CA ILE A 33 -15.15 7.58 -29.60
C ILE A 33 -15.45 8.91 -30.28
N PHE A 34 -16.48 9.60 -29.79
CA PHE A 34 -16.86 10.93 -30.21
C PHE A 34 -16.55 11.94 -29.11
N VAL A 35 -15.92 13.04 -29.50
CA VAL A 35 -15.51 14.11 -28.59
C VAL A 35 -16.11 15.43 -29.07
N GLN A 36 -16.76 16.14 -28.17
CA GLN A 36 -17.15 17.53 -28.37
C GLN A 36 -15.99 18.45 -28.00
N ASN A 37 -15.62 19.31 -28.93
CA ASN A 37 -14.45 20.18 -28.87
C ASN A 37 -14.92 21.64 -28.89
N PRO A 38 -15.13 22.28 -27.72
CA PRO A 38 -15.68 23.62 -27.67
C PRO A 38 -14.76 24.67 -28.30
N TYR A 39 -15.35 25.73 -28.85
CA TYR A 39 -14.61 26.89 -29.33
C TYR A 39 -14.28 27.82 -28.17
N ASN A 40 -12.99 28.03 -27.91
CA ASN A 40 -12.48 28.98 -26.94
C ASN A 40 -12.37 30.36 -27.59
N ARG A 41 -13.25 31.29 -27.19
CA ARG A 41 -13.26 32.67 -27.71
C ARG A 41 -12.02 33.47 -27.28
N ALA A 42 -11.48 33.22 -26.09
CA ALA A 42 -10.30 33.93 -25.59
C ALA A 42 -9.04 33.56 -26.39
N ALA A 43 -8.89 32.27 -26.70
CA ALA A 43 -7.78 31.76 -27.52
C ALA A 43 -8.03 31.86 -29.04
N SER A 44 -9.22 32.33 -29.47
CA SER A 44 -9.65 32.35 -30.87
C SER A 44 -9.42 31.02 -31.59
N GLY A 45 -9.78 29.91 -30.95
CA GLY A 45 -9.49 28.57 -31.45
C GLY A 45 -10.30 27.49 -30.75
N PHE A 46 -10.16 26.26 -31.22
CA PHE A 46 -10.78 25.10 -30.59
C PHE A 46 -9.95 24.58 -29.43
N CYS A 47 -10.63 23.94 -28.48
CA CYS A 47 -10.11 23.52 -27.19
C CYS A 47 -8.96 22.52 -27.26
N THR A 48 -9.14 21.46 -28.06
CA THR A 48 -8.23 20.32 -28.12
C THR A 48 -6.94 20.69 -28.84
N GLN A 49 -5.80 20.38 -28.21
CA GLN A 49 -4.46 20.58 -28.76
C GLN A 49 -3.92 19.31 -29.41
N ALA A 50 -4.09 18.16 -28.76
CA ALA A 50 -3.65 16.88 -29.28
C ALA A 50 -4.48 15.73 -28.72
N VAL A 51 -4.55 14.63 -29.48
CA VAL A 51 -5.17 13.37 -29.07
C VAL A 51 -4.18 12.24 -29.33
N PHE A 52 -3.99 11.40 -28.33
CA PHE A 52 -3.14 10.22 -28.40
C PHE A 52 -3.97 8.98 -28.12
N VAL A 53 -3.61 7.88 -28.79
CA VAL A 53 -4.13 6.54 -28.52
C VAL A 53 -2.94 5.62 -28.33
N ASN A 54 -2.79 5.01 -27.15
CA ASN A 54 -1.64 4.20 -26.76
C ASN A 54 -0.30 4.90 -27.08
N ASP A 55 -0.16 6.13 -26.58
CA ASP A 55 0.99 7.04 -26.76
C ASP A 55 1.31 7.47 -28.20
N ARG A 56 0.53 7.01 -29.18
CA ARG A 56 0.64 7.48 -30.56
C ARG A 56 -0.24 8.69 -30.78
N LEU A 57 0.36 9.79 -31.28
CA LEU A 57 -0.39 10.96 -31.74
C LEU A 57 -1.31 10.56 -32.91
N VAL A 58 -2.62 10.77 -32.76
CA VAL A 58 -3.62 10.47 -33.79
C VAL A 58 -4.28 11.72 -34.36
N LEU A 59 -4.33 12.81 -33.59
CA LEU A 59 -4.95 14.06 -34.02
C LEU A 59 -4.22 15.24 -33.38
N GLU A 60 -3.90 16.24 -34.19
CA GLU A 60 -3.23 17.46 -33.75
C GLU A 60 -4.08 18.68 -34.10
N SER A 61 -4.34 19.53 -33.10
CA SER A 61 -5.03 20.82 -33.20
C SER A 61 -6.31 20.83 -34.07
N PRO A 62 -7.29 19.93 -33.81
CA PRO A 62 -8.49 19.83 -34.64
C PRO A 62 -9.31 21.13 -34.66
N LYS A 63 -9.63 21.62 -35.87
CA LYS A 63 -10.36 22.88 -36.10
C LYS A 63 -11.85 22.69 -36.31
N VAL A 64 -12.45 21.79 -35.53
CA VAL A 64 -13.86 21.40 -35.62
C VAL A 64 -14.48 21.31 -34.24
N SER A 65 -15.78 21.57 -34.15
CA SER A 65 -16.55 21.59 -32.89
C SER A 65 -16.80 20.22 -32.28
N ALA A 66 -16.61 19.15 -33.05
CA ALA A 66 -16.61 17.77 -32.61
C ALA A 66 -15.77 16.92 -33.57
N PHE A 67 -15.19 15.84 -33.07
CA PHE A 67 -14.42 14.91 -33.89
C PHE A 67 -14.58 13.47 -33.39
N LYS A 68 -14.18 12.54 -34.25
CA LYS A 68 -14.17 11.10 -33.98
C LYS A 68 -12.72 10.64 -33.78
N ILE A 69 -12.48 9.86 -32.74
CA ILE A 69 -11.25 9.10 -32.54
C ILE A 69 -11.48 7.73 -33.16
N ASP A 70 -10.86 7.49 -34.32
CA ASP A 70 -10.95 6.22 -35.04
C ASP A 70 -10.17 5.13 -34.30
N LEU A 71 -10.86 4.07 -33.91
CA LEU A 71 -10.34 2.89 -33.22
C LEU A 71 -10.52 1.62 -34.06
N SER A 72 -11.00 1.74 -35.30
CA SER A 72 -11.32 0.61 -36.18
C SER A 72 -10.13 -0.28 -36.53
N TYR A 73 -8.91 0.20 -36.32
CA TYR A 73 -7.67 -0.58 -36.49
C TYR A 73 -7.38 -1.54 -35.33
N LEU A 74 -8.11 -1.45 -34.23
CA LEU A 74 -7.99 -2.31 -33.06
C LEU A 74 -8.96 -3.50 -33.13
N ARG A 75 -8.57 -4.61 -32.51
CA ARG A 75 -9.47 -5.77 -32.34
C ARG A 75 -10.32 -5.56 -31.09
N THR A 76 -11.52 -6.13 -31.09
CA THR A 76 -12.35 -6.18 -29.89
C THR A 76 -11.56 -6.74 -28.71
N ASN A 77 -11.70 -6.13 -27.53
CA ASN A 77 -10.95 -6.34 -26.30
C ASN A 77 -9.47 -5.92 -26.29
N ASP A 78 -8.94 -5.32 -27.36
CA ASP A 78 -7.63 -4.67 -27.26
C ASP A 78 -7.70 -3.53 -26.21
N LEU A 79 -6.65 -3.41 -25.38
CA LEU A 79 -6.54 -2.36 -24.38
C LEU A 79 -6.19 -1.02 -25.04
N VAL A 80 -6.90 0.02 -24.61
CA VAL A 80 -6.77 1.37 -25.18
C VAL A 80 -6.62 2.37 -24.06
N VAL A 81 -5.63 3.25 -24.18
CA VAL A 81 -5.47 4.47 -23.40
C VAL A 81 -5.57 5.65 -24.35
N ILE A 82 -6.54 6.53 -24.12
CA ILE A 82 -6.78 7.74 -24.89
C ILE A 82 -6.43 8.92 -24.00
N ARG A 83 -5.60 9.81 -24.54
CA ARG A 83 -5.16 11.02 -23.86
C ARG A 83 -5.48 12.22 -24.73
N ILE A 84 -6.23 13.18 -24.19
CA ILE A 84 -6.65 14.41 -24.88
C ILE A 84 -6.03 15.59 -24.15
N GLU A 85 -5.11 16.27 -24.81
CA GLU A 85 -4.54 17.54 -24.35
C GLU A 85 -5.43 18.70 -24.81
N HIS A 86 -5.64 19.68 -23.94
CA HIS A 86 -6.49 20.82 -24.24
C HIS A 86 -6.04 22.12 -23.58
N LEU A 87 -6.43 23.24 -24.18
CA LEU A 87 -6.16 24.59 -23.68
C LEU A 87 -6.77 24.82 -22.29
N GLU A 88 -6.12 25.68 -21.51
CA GLU A 88 -6.62 26.16 -20.22
C GLU A 88 -7.96 26.91 -20.36
N GLY A 89 -8.82 26.82 -19.34
CA GLY A 89 -10.12 27.51 -19.31
C GLY A 89 -11.16 26.97 -20.30
N CYS A 90 -10.89 25.81 -20.88
CA CYS A 90 -11.76 25.11 -21.81
C CYS A 90 -11.63 23.60 -21.59
N ARG A 91 -12.69 22.81 -21.78
CA ARG A 91 -12.63 21.35 -21.57
C ARG A 91 -13.44 20.60 -22.64
N PRO A 92 -12.83 19.70 -23.43
CA PRO A 92 -13.56 18.80 -24.32
C PRO A 92 -14.42 17.80 -23.54
N THR A 93 -15.51 17.33 -24.16
CA THR A 93 -16.43 16.35 -23.55
C THR A 93 -16.45 15.06 -24.36
N ILE A 94 -16.17 13.94 -23.72
CA ILE A 94 -16.31 12.61 -24.34
C ILE A 94 -17.79 12.24 -24.33
N ILE A 95 -18.37 11.99 -25.51
CA ILE A 95 -19.82 11.79 -25.68
C ILE A 95 -20.24 10.36 -25.34
N ASN A 96 -19.38 9.38 -25.63
CA ASN A 96 -19.68 7.97 -25.49
C ASN A 96 -18.57 7.18 -24.77
N PRO A 97 -18.17 7.56 -23.54
CA PRO A 97 -17.07 6.87 -22.83
C PRO A 97 -17.31 5.38 -22.64
N GLN A 98 -18.57 4.94 -22.56
CA GLN A 98 -19.00 3.54 -22.39
C GLN A 98 -18.65 2.59 -23.55
N VAL A 99 -18.10 3.09 -24.67
CA VAL A 99 -17.63 2.21 -25.76
C VAL A 99 -16.28 1.58 -25.46
N LEU A 100 -15.56 2.11 -24.47
CA LEU A 100 -14.50 1.38 -23.81
C LEU A 100 -15.13 0.72 -22.58
N HIS A 101 -15.09 -0.60 -22.54
CA HIS A 101 -15.44 -1.30 -21.31
C HIS A 101 -14.35 -0.98 -20.30
N PRO A 102 -14.67 -0.45 -19.10
CA PRO A 102 -13.68 -0.30 -18.06
C PRO A 102 -13.00 -1.65 -17.87
N VAL A 103 -11.70 -1.73 -18.08
CA VAL A 103 -10.97 -2.92 -17.67
C VAL A 103 -10.84 -2.77 -16.17
N ASP A 104 -11.31 -3.76 -15.41
CA ASP A 104 -11.03 -3.86 -13.99
C ASP A 104 -9.51 -3.94 -13.83
N ASN A 105 -8.87 -2.77 -13.74
CA ASN A 105 -7.42 -2.62 -13.75
C ASN A 105 -6.82 -2.76 -12.36
N PHE A 106 -7.65 -3.08 -11.37
CA PHE A 106 -7.18 -3.34 -10.02
C PHE A 106 -6.26 -4.56 -10.03
N GLN A 107 -5.04 -4.38 -9.54
CA GLN A 107 -4.11 -5.47 -9.34
C GLN A 107 -3.29 -5.23 -8.07
N PHE A 108 -2.98 -6.33 -7.38
CA PHE A 108 -1.91 -6.36 -6.39
C PHE A 108 -0.57 -6.45 -7.12
N LEU A 109 0.28 -5.44 -6.93
CA LEU A 109 1.65 -5.41 -7.45
C LEU A 109 2.58 -6.26 -6.59
N SER A 110 2.37 -6.19 -5.26
CA SER A 110 3.08 -7.01 -4.28
C SER A 110 2.26 -7.16 -3.01
N ALA A 111 2.53 -8.23 -2.27
CA ALA A 111 2.04 -8.43 -0.91
C ALA A 111 3.09 -9.26 -0.16
N GLU A 112 3.44 -8.83 1.04
CA GLU A 112 4.45 -9.46 1.89
C GLU A 112 4.08 -9.36 3.37
N VAL A 113 4.57 -10.31 4.15
CA VAL A 113 4.42 -10.35 5.60
C VAL A 113 5.80 -10.51 6.24
N ASP A 114 6.06 -9.72 7.27
CA ASP A 114 7.24 -9.82 8.12
C ASP A 114 6.83 -9.95 9.59
N HIS A 115 7.81 -9.99 10.50
CA HIS A 115 7.61 -10.19 11.94
C HIS A 115 6.60 -9.23 12.61
N ASN A 116 6.41 -8.02 12.08
CA ASN A 116 5.57 -7.00 12.71
C ASN A 116 4.48 -6.46 11.79
N SER A 117 4.54 -6.70 10.49
CA SER A 117 3.68 -6.01 9.54
C SER A 117 3.30 -6.83 8.32
N ILE A 118 2.13 -6.51 7.78
CA ILE A 118 1.67 -6.94 6.47
C ILE A 118 1.69 -5.72 5.56
N ARG A 119 2.35 -5.84 4.42
CA ARG A 119 2.59 -4.75 3.47
C ARG A 119 2.14 -5.16 2.08
N TRP A 120 1.49 -4.26 1.36
CA TRP A 120 1.06 -4.52 -0.02
C TRP A 120 1.11 -3.26 -0.86
N ALA A 121 1.21 -3.48 -2.17
CA ALA A 121 1.16 -2.44 -3.17
C ALA A 121 0.13 -2.80 -4.25
N THR A 122 -0.57 -1.80 -4.75
CA THR A 122 -1.70 -1.94 -5.69
C THR A 122 -1.61 -0.90 -6.79
N SER A 123 -2.32 -1.12 -7.89
CA SER A 123 -2.60 -0.11 -8.91
C SER A 123 -4.01 -0.28 -9.46
N GLY A 124 -4.60 0.78 -10.00
CA GLY A 124 -5.94 0.73 -10.59
C GLY A 124 -7.06 0.62 -9.55
N GLU A 125 -6.88 1.25 -8.38
CA GLU A 125 -7.90 1.35 -7.34
C GLU A 125 -9.13 2.12 -7.86
N LYS A 126 -10.31 1.67 -7.46
CA LYS A 126 -11.61 2.31 -7.72
C LYS A 126 -12.01 3.22 -6.55
N GLU A 127 -12.90 4.16 -6.84
CA GLU A 127 -13.58 5.01 -5.85
C GLU A 127 -14.30 4.13 -4.81
N SER A 128 -14.25 4.53 -3.54
CA SER A 128 -14.80 3.78 -2.39
C SER A 128 -14.18 2.39 -2.18
N GLY A 129 -12.96 2.18 -2.68
CA GLY A 129 -12.23 0.93 -2.43
C GLY A 129 -11.80 0.77 -0.97
N GLN A 130 -11.91 -0.44 -0.42
CA GLN A 130 -11.31 -0.78 0.86
C GLN A 130 -10.56 -2.11 0.82
N PHE A 131 -9.58 -2.23 1.70
CA PHE A 131 -8.85 -3.45 1.96
C PHE A 131 -9.33 -4.08 3.26
N ALA A 132 -9.56 -5.38 3.25
CA ALA A 132 -9.71 -6.22 4.43
C ALA A 132 -8.51 -7.15 4.53
N ILE A 133 -7.84 -7.14 5.66
CA ILE A 133 -6.73 -8.05 5.94
C ILE A 133 -7.32 -9.24 6.67
N GLU A 134 -7.13 -10.42 6.11
CA GLU A 134 -7.70 -11.65 6.64
C GLU A 134 -6.61 -12.60 7.13
N GLN A 135 -6.89 -13.28 8.23
CA GLN A 135 -6.05 -14.36 8.78
C GLN A 135 -6.87 -15.64 8.85
N GLU A 136 -6.29 -16.73 8.33
CA GLU A 136 -6.85 -18.06 8.45
C GLU A 136 -6.74 -18.54 9.90
N GLN A 137 -7.86 -18.97 10.47
CA GLN A 137 -7.96 -19.53 11.81
C GLN A 137 -7.74 -21.04 11.79
N GLU A 138 -7.60 -21.67 12.97
CA GLU A 138 -7.33 -23.11 13.10
C GLU A 138 -8.40 -24.02 12.45
N ASN A 139 -9.63 -23.52 12.28
CA ASN A 139 -10.73 -24.20 11.62
C ASN A 139 -10.77 -23.96 10.09
N ALA A 140 -9.72 -23.37 9.51
CA ALA A 140 -9.64 -22.97 8.10
C ALA A 140 -10.65 -21.89 7.66
N GLU A 141 -11.24 -21.16 8.61
CA GLU A 141 -12.06 -19.98 8.32
C GLU A 141 -11.19 -18.72 8.26
N TRP A 142 -11.52 -17.82 7.34
CA TRP A 142 -10.86 -16.53 7.22
C TRP A 142 -11.58 -15.50 8.09
N THR A 143 -10.84 -14.79 8.92
CA THR A 143 -11.38 -13.70 9.75
C THR A 143 -10.65 -12.39 9.45
N ILE A 144 -11.40 -11.29 9.44
CA ILE A 144 -10.86 -9.97 9.18
C ILE A 144 -10.20 -9.46 10.45
N ILE A 145 -8.90 -9.19 10.38
CA ILE A 145 -8.10 -8.67 11.49
C ILE A 145 -7.90 -7.16 11.43
N ASP A 146 -8.01 -6.56 10.23
CA ASP A 146 -7.92 -5.11 10.05
C ASP A 146 -8.60 -4.66 8.74
N ARG A 147 -8.90 -3.35 8.63
CA ARG A 147 -9.44 -2.72 7.43
C ARG A 147 -8.73 -1.40 7.14
N VAL A 148 -8.46 -1.15 5.86
CA VAL A 148 -7.77 0.06 5.39
C VAL A 148 -8.51 0.63 4.18
N VAL A 149 -8.88 1.91 4.23
CA VAL A 149 -9.48 2.60 3.08
C VAL A 149 -8.42 2.81 1.99
N ALA A 150 -8.77 2.57 0.73
CA ALA A 150 -7.87 2.79 -0.39
C ALA A 150 -7.60 4.29 -0.59
N LYS A 151 -6.41 4.62 -1.09
CA LYS A 151 -5.99 6.00 -1.40
C LYS A 151 -6.52 6.47 -2.77
N GLU A 152 -6.99 5.53 -3.60
CA GLU A 152 -7.61 5.78 -4.91
C GLU A 152 -6.62 6.35 -5.95
N GLU A 153 -5.34 5.98 -5.85
CA GLU A 153 -4.30 6.46 -6.79
C GLU A 153 -4.15 5.55 -8.02
N LEU A 154 -4.17 6.17 -9.20
CA LEU A 154 -4.05 5.46 -10.48
C LEU A 154 -2.64 4.90 -10.74
N GLN A 155 -1.58 5.59 -10.30
CA GLN A 155 -0.18 5.17 -10.53
C GLN A 155 0.32 4.11 -9.55
N GLY A 156 -0.43 3.89 -8.47
CA GLY A 156 -0.21 2.82 -7.51
C GLY A 156 0.05 3.32 -6.09
N SER A 157 -0.45 2.54 -5.13
CA SER A 157 -0.47 2.87 -3.72
C SER A 157 0.28 1.81 -2.91
N GLN A 158 0.85 2.23 -1.78
CA GLN A 158 1.46 1.33 -0.80
C GLN A 158 0.77 1.46 0.56
N TYR A 159 0.65 0.32 1.23
CA TYR A 159 -0.01 0.18 2.52
C TYR A 159 0.78 -0.73 3.45
N ALA A 160 0.57 -0.52 4.74
CA ALA A 160 1.14 -1.35 5.80
C ALA A 160 0.18 -1.36 7.00
N VAL A 161 -0.03 -2.53 7.59
CA VAL A 161 -0.67 -2.67 8.90
C VAL A 161 0.27 -3.40 9.84
N SER A 162 0.26 -3.01 11.11
CA SER A 162 0.97 -3.76 12.14
C SER A 162 0.16 -5.02 12.48
N THR A 163 0.83 -6.15 12.66
CA THR A 163 0.19 -7.42 12.98
C THR A 163 0.89 -8.10 14.15
N GLN A 164 0.13 -8.89 14.92
CA GLN A 164 0.67 -9.78 15.93
C GLN A 164 0.39 -11.22 15.49
N HIS A 165 1.45 -11.96 15.20
CA HIS A 165 1.32 -13.33 14.74
C HIS A 165 0.91 -14.28 15.88
N HIS A 166 0.04 -15.24 15.56
CA HIS A 166 -0.16 -16.40 16.41
C HIS A 166 1.09 -17.25 16.43
N LYS A 167 1.29 -18.04 17.48
CA LYS A 167 2.42 -18.98 17.53
C LYS A 167 2.25 -20.06 16.47
N GLY A 168 3.35 -20.44 15.81
CA GLY A 168 3.31 -21.43 14.74
C GLY A 168 3.03 -20.80 13.38
N GLU A 169 2.41 -21.57 12.49
CA GLU A 169 2.13 -21.14 11.12
C GLU A 169 0.97 -20.14 11.10
N ASN A 170 1.18 -19.03 10.40
CA ASN A 170 0.16 -18.04 10.13
C ASN A 170 0.02 -17.90 8.63
N LYS A 171 -1.22 -17.71 8.20
CA LYS A 171 -1.57 -17.52 6.81
C LYS A 171 -2.49 -16.33 6.69
N TYR A 172 -2.14 -15.41 5.79
CA TYR A 172 -2.85 -14.16 5.57
C TYR A 172 -3.20 -13.98 4.09
N ARG A 173 -4.18 -13.14 3.83
CA ARG A 173 -4.45 -12.57 2.50
C ARG A 173 -5.04 -11.18 2.64
N VAL A 174 -4.88 -10.37 1.62
CA VAL A 174 -5.51 -9.05 1.52
C VAL A 174 -6.65 -9.15 0.50
N MET A 175 -7.86 -8.80 0.92
CA MET A 175 -9.01 -8.65 0.03
C MET A 175 -9.21 -7.17 -0.27
N TYR A 176 -9.34 -6.82 -1.54
CA TYR A 176 -9.83 -5.53 -1.99
C TYR A 176 -11.31 -5.65 -2.34
N GLU A 177 -12.14 -4.72 -1.87
CA GLU A 177 -13.57 -4.69 -2.16
C GLU A 177 -14.08 -3.26 -2.39
N THR A 178 -15.20 -3.15 -3.11
CA THR A 178 -15.89 -1.87 -3.39
C THR A 178 -17.38 -1.99 -3.12
N ASP A 179 -18.08 -0.87 -2.97
CA ASP A 179 -19.54 -0.82 -2.80
C ASP A 179 -20.31 -1.44 -3.98
N GLU A 180 -19.72 -1.46 -5.18
CA GLU A 180 -20.28 -2.09 -6.38
C GLU A 180 -20.18 -3.63 -6.36
N GLY A 181 -19.58 -4.21 -5.31
CA GLY A 181 -19.42 -5.65 -5.13
C GLY A 181 -18.22 -6.26 -5.86
N PHE A 182 -17.37 -5.46 -6.50
CA PHE A 182 -16.08 -5.95 -7.00
C PHE A 182 -15.21 -6.43 -5.83
N GLN A 183 -14.61 -7.61 -5.98
CA GLN A 183 -13.70 -8.20 -4.99
C GLN A 183 -12.48 -8.82 -5.67
N ALA A 184 -11.31 -8.62 -5.09
CA ALA A 184 -10.06 -9.23 -5.54
C ALA A 184 -9.17 -9.61 -4.35
N TYR A 185 -8.40 -10.68 -4.48
CA TYR A 185 -7.54 -11.18 -3.40
C TYR A 185 -6.07 -11.12 -3.81
N SER A 186 -5.20 -10.85 -2.85
CA SER A 186 -3.76 -11.03 -2.99
C SER A 186 -3.41 -12.52 -3.09
N LEU A 187 -2.14 -12.82 -3.39
CA LEU A 187 -1.58 -14.12 -3.05
C LEU A 187 -1.65 -14.34 -1.53
N GLU A 188 -1.72 -15.61 -1.14
CA GLU A 188 -1.64 -16.00 0.27
C GLU A 188 -0.23 -15.77 0.80
N LEU A 189 -0.14 -15.14 1.96
CA LEU A 189 1.09 -14.79 2.65
C LEU A 189 1.29 -15.74 3.82
N TYR A 190 2.51 -16.21 4.01
CA TYR A 190 2.83 -17.20 5.04
C TYR A 190 3.88 -16.65 5.99
N TYR A 191 3.66 -16.80 7.29
CA TYR A 191 4.62 -16.42 8.31
C TYR A 191 4.60 -17.43 9.46
N THR A 192 5.76 -18.01 9.79
CA THR A 192 5.88 -18.94 10.92
C THR A 192 6.48 -18.20 12.11
N GLN A 193 5.67 -17.94 13.13
CA GLN A 193 6.16 -17.40 14.39
C GLN A 193 6.75 -18.53 15.24
N THR A 194 8.06 -18.71 15.13
CA THR A 194 8.80 -19.65 15.98
C THR A 194 9.18 -18.95 17.29
N ASP A 195 8.43 -19.19 18.36
CA ASP A 195 8.96 -18.96 19.71
C ASP A 195 10.10 -19.97 19.93
N THR A 196 11.37 -19.56 19.88
CA THR A 196 12.37 -20.33 20.63
C THR A 196 12.05 -20.13 22.10
N LEU A 197 11.63 -21.21 22.78
CA LEU A 197 11.40 -21.16 24.24
C LEU A 197 12.68 -20.65 24.90
N ILE A 198 12.56 -19.55 25.65
CA ILE A 198 13.67 -19.05 26.43
C ILE A 198 13.89 -20.04 27.56
N THR A 199 14.94 -20.84 27.41
CA THR A 199 15.47 -21.73 28.44
C THR A 199 16.44 -20.96 29.34
N PHE A 200 16.68 -21.46 30.54
CA PHE A 200 17.63 -20.89 31.47
C PHE A 200 18.61 -21.94 32.00
N ARG A 201 19.78 -21.48 32.43
CA ARG A 201 20.79 -22.33 33.07
C ARG A 201 21.60 -21.55 34.12
N PRO A 202 22.14 -22.22 35.14
CA PRO A 202 21.90 -23.62 35.52
C PRO A 202 20.57 -23.80 36.30
N GLN A 203 20.09 -25.05 36.44
CA GLN A 203 18.96 -25.37 37.36
C GLN A 203 19.37 -25.42 38.84
N ILE A 204 20.65 -25.67 39.12
CA ILE A 204 21.25 -25.56 40.46
C ILE A 204 22.19 -24.35 40.43
N VAL A 205 21.77 -23.27 41.05
CA VAL A 205 22.36 -21.94 40.93
C VAL A 205 23.23 -21.62 42.13
N THR A 206 24.40 -21.05 41.89
CA THR A 206 25.28 -20.50 42.94
C THR A 206 25.22 -18.97 42.98
N SER A 207 25.41 -18.30 41.85
CA SER A 207 25.49 -16.83 41.79
C SER A 207 24.58 -16.19 40.75
N GLN A 208 24.30 -16.87 39.63
CA GLN A 208 23.56 -16.29 38.51
C GLN A 208 22.80 -17.34 37.68
N ILE A 209 21.71 -16.90 37.05
CA ILE A 209 21.03 -17.59 35.96
C ILE A 209 21.32 -16.83 34.65
N THR A 210 21.55 -17.57 33.57
CA THR A 210 21.65 -17.05 32.20
C THR A 210 20.51 -17.60 31.37
N LEU A 211 19.75 -16.71 30.75
CA LEU A 211 18.72 -17.02 29.77
C LEU A 211 19.33 -17.26 28.39
N SER A 212 18.66 -18.05 27.55
CA SER A 212 19.03 -18.26 26.15
C SER A 212 18.89 -17.00 25.30
N ASP A 213 17.94 -16.13 25.64
CA ASP A 213 17.78 -14.79 25.08
C ASP A 213 17.27 -13.80 26.14
N SER A 214 17.30 -12.50 25.85
CA SER A 214 16.80 -11.44 26.72
C SER A 214 15.28 -11.55 26.92
N ALA A 215 14.82 -11.55 28.18
CA ALA A 215 13.41 -11.67 28.50
C ALA A 215 12.99 -10.83 29.71
N ASN A 216 11.70 -10.54 29.81
CA ASN A 216 11.08 -10.17 31.08
C ASN A 216 11.09 -11.40 32.01
N TYR A 217 11.53 -11.21 33.25
CA TYR A 217 11.58 -12.28 34.24
C TYR A 217 11.08 -11.85 35.62
N GLN A 218 10.57 -12.81 36.39
CA GLN A 218 10.31 -12.69 37.82
C GLN A 218 10.84 -13.91 38.58
N VAL A 219 11.44 -13.70 39.74
CA VAL A 219 11.89 -14.76 40.64
C VAL A 219 11.00 -14.75 41.87
N PHE A 220 10.52 -15.93 42.26
CA PHE A 220 9.66 -16.17 43.40
C PHE A 220 10.37 -17.05 44.42
N ASP A 221 10.12 -16.80 45.71
CA ASP A 221 10.45 -17.77 46.76
C ASP A 221 9.49 -18.96 46.77
N PHE A 222 9.75 -19.94 47.65
CA PHE A 222 8.91 -21.13 47.79
C PHE A 222 7.46 -20.84 48.23
N GLN A 223 7.19 -19.67 48.79
CA GLN A 223 5.85 -19.24 49.21
C GLN A 223 5.10 -18.50 48.10
N GLY A 224 5.74 -18.32 46.93
CA GLY A 224 5.15 -17.61 45.80
C GLY A 224 5.24 -16.09 45.89
N LYS A 225 6.09 -15.54 46.78
CA LYS A 225 6.36 -14.09 46.84
C LYS A 225 7.43 -13.72 45.82
N VAL A 226 7.18 -12.65 45.05
CA VAL A 226 8.18 -12.07 44.14
C VAL A 226 9.33 -11.48 44.94
N ILE A 227 10.55 -11.97 44.72
CA ILE A 227 11.79 -11.49 45.35
C ILE A 227 12.68 -10.73 44.37
N LYS A 228 12.53 -10.97 43.07
CA LYS A 228 13.26 -10.25 42.02
C LYS A 228 12.44 -10.15 40.74
N LYS A 229 12.62 -9.08 39.97
CA LYS A 229 12.05 -8.91 38.63
C LYS A 229 12.97 -8.05 37.78
N GLY A 230 12.90 -8.19 36.46
CA GLY A 230 13.72 -7.39 35.55
C GLY A 230 13.54 -7.78 34.10
N VAL A 231 14.38 -7.17 33.26
CA VAL A 231 14.49 -7.47 31.83
C VAL A 231 15.96 -7.66 31.51
N GLY A 232 16.29 -8.74 30.81
CA GLY A 232 17.66 -9.00 30.40
C GLY A 232 17.92 -10.48 30.23
N ARG A 233 19.20 -10.80 29.98
CA ARG A 233 19.66 -12.17 29.76
C ARG A 233 20.34 -12.78 31.00
N GLU A 234 20.81 -11.95 31.93
CA GLU A 234 21.52 -12.37 33.14
C GLU A 234 20.73 -11.97 34.39
N ILE A 235 20.61 -12.91 35.33
CA ILE A 235 19.89 -12.71 36.59
C ILE A 235 20.85 -13.06 37.74
N PHE A 236 21.39 -12.04 38.40
CA PHE A 236 22.24 -12.22 39.57
C PHE A 236 21.40 -12.59 40.80
N LEU A 237 21.81 -13.62 41.53
CA LEU A 237 21.09 -14.20 42.68
C LEU A 237 22.01 -14.46 43.88
N SER A 238 23.16 -13.78 43.92
CA SER A 238 24.19 -13.97 44.97
C SER A 238 23.72 -13.51 46.35
N ASP A 239 22.72 -12.63 46.38
CA ASP A 239 22.06 -12.09 47.57
C ASP A 239 21.01 -13.03 48.17
N LEU A 240 20.68 -14.14 47.50
CA LEU A 240 19.68 -15.10 47.96
C LEU A 240 20.28 -16.21 48.83
N LYS A 241 19.53 -16.59 49.87
CA LYS A 241 19.86 -17.74 50.72
C LYS A 241 19.69 -19.07 49.96
N PRO A 242 20.38 -20.15 50.38
CA PRO A 242 20.15 -21.47 49.81
C PRO A 242 18.69 -21.91 50.00
N GLY A 243 18.09 -22.51 48.98
CA GLY A 243 16.68 -22.90 49.00
C GLY A 243 16.08 -23.18 47.62
N GLU A 244 14.78 -23.45 47.62
CA GLU A 244 13.97 -23.66 46.41
C GLU A 244 13.31 -22.36 45.96
N TYR A 245 13.39 -22.08 44.66
CA TYR A 245 12.88 -20.87 44.03
C TYR A 245 12.23 -21.19 42.69
N TYR A 246 11.46 -20.24 42.17
CA TYR A 246 10.82 -20.34 40.86
C TYR A 246 11.15 -19.14 39.99
N LEU A 247 11.48 -19.38 38.73
CA LEU A 247 11.69 -18.38 37.71
C LEU A 247 10.46 -18.36 36.79
N GLU A 248 9.82 -17.21 36.65
CA GLU A 248 8.79 -16.98 35.65
C GLU A 248 9.39 -16.22 34.46
N ILE A 249 9.37 -16.87 33.29
CA ILE A 249 9.84 -16.34 32.01
C ILE A 249 8.87 -16.77 30.91
N GLN A 250 8.51 -15.86 30.02
CA GLN A 250 7.52 -16.11 28.96
C GLN A 250 6.21 -16.74 29.50
N ASN A 251 5.71 -16.26 30.64
CA ASN A 251 4.52 -16.79 31.33
C ASN A 251 4.61 -18.28 31.74
N ARG A 252 5.82 -18.84 31.80
CA ARG A 252 6.09 -20.19 32.30
C ARG A 252 6.84 -20.08 33.61
N LYS A 253 6.44 -20.88 34.61
CA LYS A 253 7.06 -20.91 35.93
C LYS A 253 7.87 -22.18 36.09
N GLU A 254 9.18 -22.03 36.22
CA GLU A 254 10.14 -23.14 36.26
C GLU A 254 10.93 -23.14 37.57
N LYS A 255 11.13 -24.31 38.17
CA LYS A 255 11.82 -24.47 39.45
C LYS A 255 13.34 -24.43 39.26
N PHE A 256 14.05 -23.80 40.20
CA PHE A 256 15.50 -23.92 40.35
C PHE A 256 15.91 -23.99 41.83
N ILE A 257 17.09 -24.51 42.11
CA ILE A 257 17.63 -24.65 43.47
C ILE A 257 18.81 -23.69 43.63
N LYS A 258 18.78 -22.83 44.65
CA LYS A 258 19.92 -22.01 45.06
C LYS A 258 20.76 -22.80 46.07
N ARG A 259 22.06 -22.95 45.81
CA ARG A 259 23.06 -23.47 46.75
C ARG A 259 23.78 -22.36 47.50
#